data_AF-A0A6P0Y2U4-F1
#
_entry.id   AF-A0A6P0Y2U4-F1
#
_cell.length_a   1.000
_cell.length_b   1.000
_cell.length_c   1.000
_cell.angle_alpha   90.00
_cell.angle_beta   90.00
_cell.angle_gamma   90.00
#
_symmetry.space_group_name_H-M   'P 1'
#
loop_
_entity.id
_entity.type
_entity.pdbx_description
1 polymer ?
#
loop_
_entity_poly.entity_id
_entity_poly.type
_entity_poly.pdbx_seq_one_letter_code
_entity_poly.pdbx_strand_id
1 'polypeptide(L)'
;NKLLRWFCASVTRKLQLESKLNEYWDEDIGSIESCTVYFQDYLLSITDNLIVLAIDEVDYIFQSPEIANDFLSMLHSWYGEAKEVKLWQKLRIVLVKSTEVYMAMNINKSPFNMGKAIDLSPFTLEQTQELAQRYQIELLPQEQNQLMRLLGGHPYLVNTTFYYIKCHNASLESLIKTSAADTGIYSNHLHQHLQNLQQYPELKTAFEQVLRTVAPVELEQVLAFKLKSMGLVVQLEGNLVLPSCDLYRRYFYSVFFGI
;
A
#
# COMPACT_ATOMS: atom_id res chain seq x y z
N ASN A 1 6.29 -25.77 0.04
CA ASN A 1 5.24 -26.49 0.81
C ASN A 1 4.85 -25.82 2.14
N LYS A 2 5.79 -25.39 3.00
CA LYS A 2 5.45 -24.83 4.34
C LYS A 2 4.47 -23.65 4.29
N LEU A 3 4.64 -22.73 3.32
CA LEU A 3 3.75 -21.57 3.16
C LEU A 3 2.29 -21.99 2.90
N LEU A 4 2.04 -22.85 1.91
CA LEU A 4 0.67 -23.24 1.53
C LEU A 4 -0.03 -24.05 2.62
N ARG A 5 0.71 -24.90 3.34
CA ARG A 5 0.18 -25.60 4.53
C ARG A 5 -0.18 -24.62 5.64
N TRP A 6 0.70 -23.66 5.93
CA TRP A 6 0.44 -22.59 6.89
C TRP A 6 -0.76 -21.73 6.48
N PHE A 7 -0.87 -21.43 5.19
CA PHE A 7 -1.95 -20.64 4.62
C PHE A 7 -3.30 -21.33 4.80
N CYS A 8 -3.40 -22.61 4.42
CA CYS A 8 -4.59 -23.43 4.65
C CYS A 8 -4.97 -23.45 6.13
N ALA A 9 -4.02 -23.79 7.01
CA ALA A 9 -4.27 -23.84 8.46
C ALA A 9 -4.71 -22.48 9.03
N SER A 10 -4.14 -21.38 8.53
CA SER A 10 -4.47 -20.02 8.96
C SER A 10 -5.89 -19.65 8.57
N VAL A 11 -6.30 -19.94 7.32
CA VAL A 11 -7.67 -19.68 6.86
C VAL A 11 -8.67 -20.54 7.63
N THR A 12 -8.41 -21.84 7.80
CA THR A 12 -9.28 -22.74 8.57
C THR A 12 -9.49 -22.23 10.00
N ARG A 13 -8.41 -21.82 10.66
CA ARG A 13 -8.47 -21.26 12.02
C ARG A 13 -9.28 -19.96 12.06
N LYS A 14 -9.12 -19.06 11.08
CA LYS A 14 -9.87 -17.80 11.01
C LYS A 14 -11.36 -18.02 10.77
N LEU A 15 -11.71 -19.09 10.05
CA LEU A 15 -13.10 -19.54 9.86
C LEU A 15 -13.65 -20.31 11.07
N GLN A 16 -12.84 -20.52 12.12
CA GLN A 16 -13.21 -21.29 13.31
C GLN A 16 -13.62 -22.75 12.99
N LEU A 17 -12.98 -23.33 11.98
CA LEU A 17 -13.19 -24.71 11.57
C LEU A 17 -12.11 -25.62 12.14
N GLU A 18 -12.41 -26.92 12.24
CA GLU A 18 -11.41 -27.92 12.58
C GLU A 18 -10.40 -28.10 11.44
N SER A 19 -9.12 -28.29 11.75
CA SER A 19 -8.11 -28.51 10.72
C SER A 19 -8.11 -29.94 10.21
N LYS A 20 -8.61 -30.15 8.99
CA LYS A 20 -8.50 -31.41 8.25
C LYS A 20 -7.30 -31.49 7.32
N LEU A 21 -6.29 -30.63 7.52
CA LEU A 21 -5.20 -30.49 6.56
C LEU A 21 -4.45 -31.81 6.32
N ASN A 22 -4.26 -32.66 7.34
CA ASN A 22 -3.57 -33.93 7.16
C ASN A 22 -4.38 -34.97 6.36
N GLU A 23 -5.70 -34.82 6.27
CA GLU A 23 -6.56 -35.74 5.52
C GLU A 23 -6.58 -35.39 4.03
N TYR A 24 -6.54 -34.09 3.71
CA TYR A 24 -6.66 -33.59 2.34
C TYR A 24 -5.32 -33.26 1.68
N TRP A 25 -4.22 -33.22 2.44
CA TRP A 25 -2.92 -32.85 1.91
C TRP A 25 -2.18 -34.06 1.38
N ASP A 26 -1.97 -34.07 0.06
CA ASP A 26 -1.26 -35.09 -0.68
C ASP A 26 0.00 -34.50 -1.35
N GLU A 27 1.17 -35.03 -0.97
CA GLU A 27 2.45 -34.55 -1.51
C GLU A 27 2.68 -34.99 -2.97
N ASP A 28 2.05 -36.07 -3.42
CA ASP A 28 2.24 -36.65 -4.75
C ASP A 28 1.59 -35.79 -5.85
N ILE A 29 0.47 -35.14 -5.56
CA ILE A 29 -0.19 -34.18 -6.47
C ILE A 29 0.42 -32.78 -6.42
N GLY A 30 1.32 -32.53 -5.48
CA GLY A 30 2.00 -31.25 -5.30
C GLY A 30 1.24 -30.26 -4.41
N SER A 31 2.00 -29.31 -3.85
CA SER A 31 1.48 -28.42 -2.79
C SER A 31 0.44 -27.40 -3.24
N ILE A 32 0.50 -26.96 -4.51
CA ILE A 32 -0.49 -26.05 -5.09
C ILE A 32 -1.82 -26.79 -5.24
N GLU A 33 -1.81 -27.98 -5.82
CA GLU A 33 -3.01 -28.79 -6.03
C GLU A 33 -3.64 -29.21 -4.70
N SER A 34 -2.83 -29.67 -3.74
CA SER A 34 -3.29 -29.93 -2.38
C SER A 34 -3.98 -28.73 -1.73
N CYS A 35 -3.44 -27.52 -1.91
CA CYS A 35 -4.06 -26.30 -1.40
C CYS A 35 -5.39 -26.02 -2.10
N THR A 36 -5.45 -26.16 -3.43
CA THR A 36 -6.68 -26.01 -4.22
C THR A 36 -7.77 -26.98 -3.78
N VAL A 37 -7.44 -28.28 -3.66
CA VAL A 37 -8.37 -29.33 -3.20
C VAL A 37 -8.86 -29.04 -1.79
N TYR A 38 -7.97 -28.64 -0.88
CA TYR A 38 -8.37 -28.29 0.48
C TYR A 38 -9.35 -27.11 0.53
N PHE A 39 -9.13 -26.08 -0.28
CA PHE A 39 -10.07 -24.96 -0.38
C PHE A 39 -11.39 -25.41 -0.97
N GLN A 40 -11.37 -26.14 -2.07
CA GLN A 40 -12.57 -26.57 -2.79
C GLN A 40 -13.40 -27.55 -1.96
N ASP A 41 -12.83 -28.69 -1.62
CA ASP A 41 -13.56 -29.85 -1.13
C ASP A 41 -13.82 -29.79 0.39
N TYR A 42 -13.10 -28.92 1.10
CA TYR A 42 -13.34 -28.67 2.52
C TYR A 42 -13.86 -27.25 2.79
N LEU A 43 -13.03 -26.22 2.59
CA LEU A 43 -13.36 -24.87 3.08
C LEU A 43 -14.58 -24.23 2.39
N LEU A 44 -14.70 -24.36 1.07
CA LEU A 44 -15.81 -23.81 0.30
C LEU A 44 -17.05 -24.71 0.34
N SER A 45 -16.85 -26.01 0.56
CA SER A 45 -17.94 -27.00 0.59
C SER A 45 -18.71 -27.02 1.91
N ILE A 46 -18.06 -26.66 3.03
CA ILE A 46 -18.67 -26.72 4.36
C ILE A 46 -19.66 -25.58 4.66
N THR A 47 -19.64 -24.50 3.88
CA THR A 47 -20.45 -23.31 4.12
C THR A 47 -21.17 -22.85 2.87
N ASP A 48 -22.40 -22.36 3.03
CA ASP A 48 -23.14 -21.69 1.96
C ASP A 48 -22.88 -20.19 1.88
N ASN A 49 -22.19 -19.65 2.89
CA ASN A 49 -21.81 -18.23 2.91
C ASN A 49 -20.63 -17.96 1.98
N LEU A 50 -20.58 -16.72 1.46
CA LEU A 50 -19.41 -16.22 0.76
C LEU A 50 -18.22 -16.12 1.73
N ILE A 51 -17.06 -16.58 1.31
CA ILE A 51 -15.79 -16.41 2.03
C ILE A 51 -15.03 -15.27 1.36
N VAL A 52 -14.72 -14.23 2.14
CA VAL A 52 -13.85 -13.14 1.70
C VAL A 52 -12.46 -13.36 2.27
N LEU A 53 -11.51 -13.65 1.39
CA LEU A 53 -10.10 -13.79 1.70
C LEU A 53 -9.39 -12.46 1.41
N ALA A 54 -9.10 -11.69 2.46
CA ALA A 54 -8.28 -10.50 2.36
C ALA A 54 -6.82 -10.83 2.71
N ILE A 55 -5.91 -10.59 1.77
CA ILE A 55 -4.47 -10.73 1.95
C ILE A 55 -3.88 -9.33 1.94
N ASP A 56 -3.45 -8.90 3.12
CA ASP A 56 -2.76 -7.63 3.30
C ASP A 56 -1.26 -7.76 3.00
N GLU A 57 -0.65 -6.66 2.54
CA GLU A 57 0.79 -6.57 2.20
C GLU A 57 1.30 -7.74 1.34
N VAL A 58 0.51 -8.15 0.34
CA VAL A 58 0.84 -9.31 -0.50
C VAL A 58 2.19 -9.13 -1.23
N ASP A 59 2.63 -7.89 -1.43
CA ASP A 59 3.91 -7.55 -2.04
C ASP A 59 5.14 -8.02 -1.24
N TYR A 60 4.99 -8.37 0.04
CA TYR A 60 6.10 -8.91 0.83
C TYR A 60 6.65 -10.22 0.25
N ILE A 61 5.78 -11.06 -0.34
CA ILE A 61 6.20 -12.34 -0.92
C ILE A 61 7.06 -12.15 -2.17
N PHE A 62 7.04 -10.97 -2.80
CA PHE A 62 7.81 -10.70 -4.02
C PHE A 62 9.32 -10.83 -3.78
N GLN A 63 9.79 -10.64 -2.53
CA GLN A 63 11.19 -10.83 -2.14
C GLN A 63 11.66 -12.27 -2.39
N SER A 64 10.72 -13.21 -2.54
CA SER A 64 10.97 -14.60 -2.93
C SER A 64 10.21 -14.90 -4.24
N PRO A 65 10.82 -14.65 -5.42
CA PRO A 65 10.13 -14.76 -6.71
C PRO A 65 9.50 -16.12 -6.99
N GLU A 66 10.12 -17.21 -6.55
CA GLU A 66 9.56 -18.56 -6.68
C GLU A 66 8.24 -18.70 -5.90
N ILE A 67 8.24 -18.27 -4.64
CA ILE A 67 7.05 -18.26 -3.78
C ILE A 67 5.96 -17.37 -4.38
N ALA A 68 6.33 -16.17 -4.83
CA ALA A 68 5.41 -15.22 -5.43
C ALA A 68 4.75 -15.81 -6.68
N ASN A 69 5.54 -16.37 -7.60
CA ASN A 69 5.03 -16.94 -8.84
C ASN A 69 4.03 -18.07 -8.57
N ASP A 70 4.37 -19.02 -7.70
CA ASP A 70 3.52 -20.17 -7.40
C ASP A 70 2.22 -19.73 -6.70
N PHE A 71 2.34 -18.90 -5.66
CA PHE A 71 1.19 -18.45 -4.88
C PHE A 71 0.22 -17.59 -5.70
N LEU A 72 0.75 -16.62 -6.46
CA LEU A 72 -0.07 -15.73 -7.28
C LEU A 72 -0.71 -16.47 -8.47
N SER A 73 0.00 -17.44 -9.07
CA SER A 73 -0.56 -18.29 -10.13
C SER A 73 -1.72 -19.14 -9.61
N MET A 74 -1.63 -19.65 -8.38
CA MET A 74 -2.72 -20.38 -7.72
C MET A 74 -3.96 -19.49 -7.53
N LEU A 75 -3.79 -18.28 -6.97
CA LEU A 75 -4.90 -17.33 -6.81
C LEU A 75 -5.54 -16.93 -8.15
N HIS A 76 -4.70 -16.77 -9.18
CA HIS A 76 -5.16 -16.51 -10.54
C HIS A 76 -6.00 -17.67 -11.10
N SER A 77 -5.58 -18.92 -10.88
CA SER A 77 -6.35 -20.11 -11.27
C SER A 77 -7.70 -20.15 -10.55
N TRP A 78 -7.76 -19.91 -9.23
CA TRP A 78 -9.01 -19.88 -8.47
C TRP A 78 -9.99 -18.81 -8.95
N TYR A 79 -9.48 -17.63 -9.33
CA TYR A 79 -10.29 -16.59 -9.98
C TYR A 79 -10.85 -17.06 -11.33
N GLY A 80 -10.06 -17.78 -12.11
CA GLY A 80 -10.49 -18.41 -13.37
C GLY A 80 -11.62 -19.41 -13.15
N GLU A 81 -11.46 -20.32 -12.20
CA GLU A 81 -12.45 -21.35 -11.84
C GLU A 81 -13.80 -20.76 -11.43
N ALA A 82 -13.80 -19.61 -10.74
CA ALA A 82 -15.03 -18.93 -10.33
C ALA A 82 -15.92 -18.51 -11.51
N LYS A 83 -15.42 -18.49 -12.75
CA LYS A 83 -16.23 -18.20 -13.94
C LYS A 83 -17.19 -19.34 -14.31
N GLU A 84 -16.74 -20.58 -14.11
CA GLU A 84 -17.45 -21.78 -14.54
C GLU A 84 -18.01 -22.60 -13.36
N VAL A 85 -17.28 -22.63 -12.24
CA VAL A 85 -17.57 -23.49 -11.10
C VAL A 85 -18.27 -22.69 -9.98
N LYS A 86 -19.53 -23.03 -9.72
CA LYS A 86 -20.37 -22.39 -8.68
C LYS A 86 -19.74 -22.40 -7.29
N LEU A 87 -18.97 -23.44 -6.96
CA LEU A 87 -18.30 -23.55 -5.67
C LEU A 87 -17.25 -22.45 -5.49
N TRP A 88 -16.43 -22.19 -6.52
CA TRP A 88 -15.44 -21.12 -6.53
C TRP A 88 -16.06 -19.72 -6.54
N GLN A 89 -17.31 -19.58 -6.99
CA GLN A 89 -18.06 -18.32 -6.85
C GLN A 89 -18.37 -17.95 -5.40
N LYS A 90 -18.20 -18.88 -4.43
CA LYS A 90 -18.28 -18.56 -3.00
C LYS A 90 -17.04 -17.81 -2.48
N LEU A 91 -15.92 -17.86 -3.20
CA LEU A 91 -14.68 -17.18 -2.79
C LEU A 91 -14.61 -15.76 -3.39
N ARG A 92 -14.26 -14.79 -2.57
CA ARG A 92 -13.87 -13.43 -2.98
C ARG A 92 -12.48 -13.15 -2.45
N ILE A 93 -11.57 -12.74 -3.33
CA ILE A 93 -10.18 -12.50 -2.98
C ILE A 93 -9.93 -10.99 -3.05
N VAL A 94 -9.39 -10.42 -1.98
CA VAL A 94 -8.94 -9.03 -1.90
C VAL A 94 -7.44 -9.05 -1.67
N LEU A 95 -6.68 -8.49 -2.61
CA LEU A 95 -5.24 -8.36 -2.49
C LEU A 95 -4.91 -6.89 -2.24
N VAL A 96 -4.26 -6.61 -1.11
CA VAL A 96 -3.77 -5.28 -0.78
C VAL A 96 -2.25 -5.29 -0.94
N LYS A 97 -1.73 -4.32 -1.69
CA LYS A 97 -0.30 -4.16 -1.89
C LYS A 97 0.11 -2.71 -1.68
N SER A 98 1.32 -2.51 -1.20
CA SER A 98 1.98 -1.21 -1.29
C SER A 98 2.48 -0.96 -2.71
N THR A 99 2.46 0.29 -3.16
CA THR A 99 3.08 0.69 -4.42
C THR A 99 4.60 0.86 -4.27
N GLU A 100 5.14 0.90 -3.06
CA GLU A 100 6.55 1.20 -2.78
C GLU A 100 7.53 0.10 -3.24
N VAL A 101 7.11 -1.17 -3.23
CA VAL A 101 7.97 -2.31 -3.57
C VAL A 101 7.82 -2.67 -5.05
N TYR A 102 8.67 -2.08 -5.90
CA TYR A 102 8.73 -2.46 -7.31
C TYR A 102 9.63 -3.69 -7.51
N MET A 103 9.02 -4.84 -7.79
CA MET A 103 9.70 -5.98 -8.41
C MET A 103 9.06 -6.30 -9.75
N ALA A 104 9.91 -6.55 -10.75
CA ALA A 104 9.49 -6.93 -12.10
C ALA A 104 8.78 -8.29 -12.04
N MET A 105 7.44 -8.27 -11.98
CA MET A 105 6.63 -9.47 -12.05
C MET A 105 6.35 -9.84 -13.51
N ASN A 106 6.20 -11.14 -13.78
CA ASN A 106 5.70 -11.61 -15.05
C ASN A 106 4.22 -11.21 -15.21
N ILE A 107 3.97 -10.21 -16.06
CA ILE A 107 2.66 -9.59 -16.31
C ILE A 107 1.58 -10.63 -16.62
N ASN A 108 1.95 -11.72 -17.30
CA ASN A 108 1.00 -12.74 -17.77
C ASN A 108 0.54 -13.72 -16.67
N LYS A 109 1.15 -13.72 -15.48
CA LYS A 109 0.79 -14.62 -14.37
C LYS A 109 0.34 -13.86 -13.12
N SER A 110 0.17 -12.55 -13.24
CA SER A 110 -0.15 -11.67 -12.13
C SER A 110 -1.67 -11.57 -11.92
N PRO A 111 -2.20 -11.91 -10.73
CA PRO A 111 -3.62 -11.71 -10.41
C PRO A 111 -3.96 -10.21 -10.33
N PHE A 112 -2.98 -9.31 -10.28
CA PHE A 112 -3.20 -7.86 -10.25
C PHE A 112 -3.73 -7.29 -11.56
N ASN A 113 -3.61 -8.03 -12.67
CA ASN A 113 -4.22 -7.66 -13.96
C ASN A 113 -5.65 -8.21 -14.10
N MET A 114 -6.16 -8.88 -13.07
CA MET A 114 -7.48 -9.49 -13.04
C MET A 114 -8.35 -8.86 -11.95
N GLY A 115 -9.66 -8.84 -12.19
CA GLY A 115 -10.63 -8.26 -11.27
C GLY A 115 -10.66 -6.73 -11.31
N LYS A 116 -11.10 -6.11 -10.21
CA LYS A 116 -11.27 -4.66 -10.09
C LYS A 116 -10.13 -4.06 -9.27
N ALA A 117 -9.26 -3.30 -9.91
CA ALA A 117 -8.28 -2.47 -9.22
C ALA A 117 -8.98 -1.28 -8.53
N ILE A 118 -8.57 -1.00 -7.29
CA ILE A 118 -9.04 0.17 -6.52
C ILE A 118 -7.78 0.92 -6.09
N ASP A 119 -7.54 2.05 -6.72
CA ASP A 119 -6.44 2.94 -6.33
C ASP A 119 -6.89 3.86 -5.21
N LEU A 120 -6.18 3.80 -4.07
CA LEU A 120 -6.43 4.71 -2.95
C LEU A 120 -5.71 6.03 -3.22
N SER A 121 -6.51 7.07 -3.44
CA SER A 121 -6.00 8.43 -3.66
C SER A 121 -5.79 9.16 -2.33
N PRO A 122 -4.95 10.21 -2.30
CA PRO A 122 -4.92 11.14 -1.18
C PRO A 122 -6.30 11.71 -0.88
N PHE A 123 -6.52 12.11 0.37
CA PHE A 123 -7.76 12.76 0.76
C PHE A 123 -8.00 14.04 -0.03
N THR A 124 -9.25 14.25 -0.43
CA THR A 124 -9.70 15.56 -0.91
C THR A 124 -9.80 16.55 0.26
N LEU A 125 -10.06 17.82 -0.07
CA LEU A 125 -10.33 18.86 0.93
C LEU A 125 -11.54 18.46 1.81
N GLU A 126 -12.60 17.95 1.18
CA GLU A 126 -13.84 17.52 1.85
C GLU A 126 -13.59 16.33 2.77
N GLN A 127 -12.81 15.34 2.32
CA GLN A 127 -12.45 14.17 3.15
C GLN A 127 -11.54 14.56 4.33
N THR A 128 -10.64 15.52 4.11
CA THR A 128 -9.79 16.08 5.18
C THR A 128 -10.64 16.83 6.21
N GLN A 129 -11.63 17.60 5.76
CA GLN A 129 -12.58 18.28 6.64
C GLN A 129 -13.46 17.30 7.41
N GLU A 130 -13.96 16.25 6.75
CA GLU A 130 -14.73 15.19 7.39
C GLU A 130 -13.92 14.51 8.50
N LEU A 131 -12.64 14.20 8.24
CA LEU A 131 -11.77 13.62 9.24
C LEU A 131 -11.53 14.58 10.41
N ALA A 132 -11.31 15.88 10.15
CA ALA A 132 -11.18 16.89 11.21
C ALA A 132 -12.41 16.94 12.13
N GLN A 133 -13.61 16.87 11.55
CA GLN A 133 -14.87 16.82 12.31
C GLN A 133 -14.96 15.58 13.20
N ARG A 134 -14.50 14.42 12.73
CA ARG A 134 -14.44 13.19 13.55
C ARG A 134 -13.49 13.33 14.74
N TYR A 135 -12.42 14.10 14.59
CA TYR A 135 -11.53 14.49 15.71
C TYR A 135 -12.09 15.65 16.57
N GLN A 136 -13.23 16.23 16.20
CA GLN A 136 -13.82 17.43 16.81
C GLN A 136 -12.86 18.63 16.74
N ILE A 137 -12.19 18.79 15.59
CA ILE A 137 -11.31 19.92 15.29
C ILE A 137 -12.06 20.83 14.32
N GLU A 138 -12.23 22.09 14.70
CA GLU A 138 -12.74 23.13 13.81
C GLU A 138 -11.57 23.72 13.02
N LEU A 139 -11.60 23.56 11.69
CA LEU A 139 -10.61 24.13 10.79
C LEU A 139 -11.22 25.31 10.03
N LEU A 140 -10.58 26.46 10.12
CA LEU A 140 -10.89 27.61 9.27
C LEU A 140 -10.56 27.28 7.79
N PRO A 141 -11.26 27.88 6.81
CA PRO A 141 -10.97 27.61 5.39
C PRO A 141 -9.51 27.86 4.98
N GLN A 142 -8.83 28.81 5.62
CA GLN A 142 -7.41 29.08 5.38
C GLN A 142 -6.51 27.95 5.91
N GLU A 143 -6.83 27.41 7.09
CA GLU A 143 -6.10 26.30 7.72
C GLU A 143 -6.24 25.01 6.92
N GLN A 144 -7.43 24.75 6.37
CA GLN A 144 -7.65 23.59 5.50
C GLN A 144 -6.77 23.65 4.25
N ASN A 145 -6.72 24.79 3.58
CA ASN A 145 -5.86 24.99 2.40
C ASN A 145 -4.37 24.88 2.74
N GLN A 146 -3.94 25.41 3.90
CA GLN A 146 -2.56 25.28 4.38
C GLN A 146 -2.20 23.82 4.66
N LEU A 147 -3.09 23.07 5.30
CA LEU A 147 -2.89 21.65 5.59
C LEU A 147 -2.82 20.82 4.31
N MET A 148 -3.75 21.05 3.37
CA MET A 148 -3.76 20.38 2.06
C MET A 148 -2.48 20.66 1.28
N ARG A 149 -1.99 21.91 1.27
CA ARG A 149 -0.72 22.25 0.63
C ARG A 149 0.47 21.58 1.34
N LEU A 150 0.47 21.56 2.67
CA LEU A 150 1.56 20.98 3.45
C LEU A 150 1.66 19.47 3.27
N LEU A 151 0.54 18.75 3.29
CA LEU A 151 0.51 17.30 3.38
C LEU A 151 0.02 16.59 2.11
N GLY A 152 -0.49 17.35 1.14
CA GLY A 152 -1.00 16.79 -0.13
C GLY A 152 -2.20 15.86 0.05
N GLY A 153 -2.94 15.95 1.16
CA GLY A 153 -4.02 15.03 1.50
C GLY A 153 -3.55 13.63 1.92
N HIS A 154 -2.26 13.42 2.19
CA HIS A 154 -1.73 12.10 2.55
C HIS A 154 -2.42 11.53 3.81
N PRO A 155 -3.17 10.41 3.73
CA PRO A 155 -4.04 9.97 4.83
C PRO A 155 -3.34 9.79 6.17
N TYR A 156 -2.17 9.14 6.18
CA TYR A 156 -1.37 8.96 7.39
C TYR A 156 -0.90 10.29 8.00
N LEU A 157 -0.41 11.22 7.20
CA LEU A 157 0.09 12.51 7.69
C LEU A 157 -1.06 13.35 8.25
N VAL A 158 -2.17 13.45 7.53
CA VAL A 158 -3.37 14.19 7.96
C VAL A 158 -3.90 13.62 9.28
N ASN A 159 -4.02 12.29 9.38
CA ASN A 159 -4.43 11.61 10.59
C ASN A 159 -3.46 11.89 11.75
N THR A 160 -2.15 11.85 11.50
CA THR A 160 -1.12 12.16 12.50
C THR A 160 -1.26 13.59 13.02
N THR A 161 -1.51 14.57 12.15
CA THR A 161 -1.76 15.96 12.54
C THR A 161 -2.95 16.07 13.48
N PHE A 162 -4.10 15.51 13.08
CA PHE A 162 -5.34 15.63 13.86
C PHE A 162 -5.29 14.87 15.18
N TYR A 163 -4.73 13.66 15.17
CA TYR A 163 -4.47 12.91 16.39
C TYR A 163 -3.60 13.72 17.36
N TYR A 164 -2.51 14.31 16.87
CA TYR A 164 -1.61 15.10 17.71
C TYR A 164 -2.29 16.35 18.28
N ILE A 165 -3.03 17.11 17.45
CA ILE A 165 -3.83 18.26 17.89
C ILE A 165 -4.79 17.85 19.01
N LYS A 166 -5.51 16.73 18.82
CA LYS A 166 -6.50 16.26 19.79
C LYS A 166 -5.87 15.81 21.10
N CYS A 167 -4.74 15.12 21.06
CA CYS A 167 -4.07 14.60 22.26
C CYS A 167 -3.31 15.66 23.05
N HIS A 168 -2.73 16.65 22.38
CA HIS A 168 -1.83 17.63 23.01
C HIS A 168 -2.43 19.04 23.10
N ASN A 169 -3.67 19.23 22.61
CA ASN A 169 -4.32 20.53 22.49
C ASN A 169 -3.43 21.57 21.76
N ALA A 170 -2.69 21.10 20.75
CA ALA A 170 -1.71 21.90 20.01
C ALA A 170 -2.39 22.71 18.89
N SER A 171 -1.82 23.87 18.56
CA SER A 171 -2.31 24.66 17.43
C SER A 171 -1.78 24.12 16.10
N LEU A 172 -2.59 24.17 15.05
CA LEU A 172 -2.14 23.80 13.70
C LEU A 172 -0.97 24.68 13.24
N GLU A 173 -1.00 25.97 13.55
CA GLU A 173 0.08 26.91 13.20
C GLU A 173 1.43 26.47 13.78
N SER A 174 1.46 26.05 15.06
CA SER A 174 2.68 25.54 15.68
C SER A 174 3.20 24.28 14.99
N LEU A 175 2.31 23.37 14.57
CA LEU A 175 2.69 22.14 13.88
C LEU A 175 3.23 22.41 12.47
N ILE A 176 2.65 23.38 11.75
CA ILE A 176 3.13 23.77 10.42
C ILE A 176 4.56 24.36 10.52
N LYS A 177 4.85 25.11 11.58
CA LYS A 177 6.19 25.70 11.81
C LYS A 177 7.25 24.63 12.07
N THR A 178 6.91 23.58 12.81
CA THR A 178 7.85 22.49 13.16
C THR A 178 7.71 21.26 12.26
N SER A 179 6.91 21.32 11.19
CA SER A 179 6.52 20.15 10.42
C SER A 179 7.71 19.44 9.77
N ALA A 180 8.64 20.22 9.23
CA ALA A 180 9.83 19.71 8.55
C ALA A 180 11.04 19.60 9.49
N ALA A 181 10.84 19.72 10.81
CA ALA A 181 11.92 19.47 11.75
C ALA A 181 12.22 17.97 11.83
N ASP A 182 13.48 17.61 11.96
CA ASP A 182 13.92 16.22 12.07
C ASP A 182 13.37 15.52 13.34
N THR A 183 12.94 16.30 14.32
CA THR A 183 12.29 15.85 15.57
C THR A 183 10.79 16.15 15.62
N GLY A 184 10.20 16.57 14.50
CA GLY A 184 8.77 16.91 14.40
C GLY A 184 7.85 15.68 14.42
N ILE A 185 6.53 15.91 14.41
CA ILE A 185 5.51 14.84 14.48
C ILE A 185 5.52 13.87 13.29
N TYR A 186 6.21 14.24 12.20
CA TYR A 186 6.34 13.41 10.99
C TYR A 186 7.72 12.73 10.88
N SER A 187 8.60 12.86 11.88
CA SER A 187 9.99 12.41 11.83
C SER A 187 10.13 10.95 11.41
N ASN A 188 9.41 10.03 12.06
CA ASN A 188 9.47 8.60 11.74
C ASN A 188 9.15 8.31 10.26
N HIS A 189 8.13 8.97 9.72
CA HIS A 189 7.71 8.82 8.32
C HIS A 189 8.77 9.36 7.35
N LEU A 190 9.31 10.54 7.67
CA LEU A 190 10.34 11.19 6.87
C LEU A 190 11.67 10.42 6.91
N HIS A 191 12.04 9.87 8.07
CA HIS A 191 13.22 9.02 8.24
C HIS A 191 13.11 7.71 7.47
N GLN A 192 11.95 7.09 7.43
CA GLN A 192 11.72 5.88 6.63
C GLN A 192 11.92 6.16 5.13
N HIS A 193 11.34 7.25 4.62
CA HIS A 193 11.59 7.67 3.23
C HIS A 193 13.07 8.02 2.98
N LEU A 194 13.74 8.68 3.94
CA LEU A 194 15.16 8.99 3.83
C LEU A 194 16.02 7.72 3.75
N GLN A 195 15.75 6.73 4.59
CA GLN A 195 16.43 5.43 4.56
C GLN A 195 16.22 4.73 3.21
N ASN A 196 14.99 4.72 2.69
CA ASN A 196 14.69 4.15 1.38
C ASN A 196 15.45 4.86 0.26
N LEU A 197 15.50 6.20 0.26
CA LEU A 197 16.27 6.96 -0.74
C LEU A 197 17.78 6.73 -0.61
N GLN A 198 18.30 6.55 0.61
CA GLN A 198 19.72 6.21 0.82
C GLN A 198 20.08 4.83 0.28
N GLN A 199 19.14 3.87 0.35
CA GLN A 199 19.32 2.52 -0.20
C GLN A 199 19.36 2.51 -1.74
N TYR A 200 18.70 3.47 -2.40
CA TYR A 200 18.61 3.56 -3.86
C TYR A 200 19.11 4.92 -4.37
N PRO A 201 20.44 5.09 -4.58
CA PRO A 201 21.05 6.37 -4.93
C PRO A 201 20.50 7.02 -6.21
N GLU A 202 20.05 6.22 -7.17
CA GLU A 202 19.40 6.69 -8.40
C GLU A 202 18.06 7.39 -8.12
N LEU A 203 17.26 6.89 -7.17
CA LEU A 203 16.01 7.52 -6.74
C LEU A 203 16.29 8.80 -5.95
N LYS A 204 17.30 8.79 -5.09
CA LYS A 204 17.75 10.00 -4.38
C LYS A 204 18.15 11.09 -5.37
N THR A 205 19.00 10.77 -6.35
CA THR A 205 19.47 11.73 -7.35
C THR A 205 18.31 12.28 -8.17
N ALA A 206 17.38 11.43 -8.59
CA ALA A 206 16.19 11.86 -9.31
C ALA A 206 15.32 12.79 -8.45
N PHE A 207 15.12 12.47 -7.17
CA PHE A 207 14.33 13.31 -6.28
C PHE A 207 15.01 14.65 -5.97
N GLU A 208 16.34 14.69 -5.85
CA GLU A 208 17.11 15.93 -5.76
C GLU A 208 16.86 16.86 -6.96
N GLN A 209 16.74 16.31 -8.18
CA GLN A 209 16.41 17.12 -9.38
C GLN A 209 15.03 17.77 -9.25
N VAL A 210 14.04 17.01 -8.76
CA VAL A 210 12.68 17.51 -8.52
C VAL A 210 12.68 18.62 -7.47
N LEU A 211 13.47 18.48 -6.40
CA LEU A 211 13.52 19.46 -5.30
C LEU A 211 14.19 20.78 -5.67
N ARG A 212 15.10 20.79 -6.66
CA ARG A 212 15.86 21.98 -7.07
C ARG A 212 15.02 23.04 -7.79
N THR A 213 13.85 22.67 -8.31
CA THR A 213 13.02 23.58 -9.09
C THR A 213 11.61 23.67 -8.53
N VAL A 214 10.89 24.73 -8.90
CA VAL A 214 9.44 24.86 -8.62
C VAL A 214 8.63 24.30 -9.79
N ALA A 215 9.23 24.22 -10.97
CA ALA A 215 8.58 23.75 -12.18
C ALA A 215 8.58 22.21 -12.23
N PRO A 216 7.64 21.59 -12.95
CA PRO A 216 7.68 20.15 -13.17
C PRO A 216 8.97 19.73 -13.88
N VAL A 217 9.56 18.63 -13.43
CA VAL A 217 10.79 18.06 -14.00
C VAL A 217 10.46 16.77 -14.72
N GLU A 218 10.96 16.61 -15.94
CA GLU A 218 10.84 15.34 -16.66
C GLU A 218 11.85 14.35 -16.09
N LEU A 219 11.36 13.19 -15.66
CA LEU A 219 12.20 12.08 -15.21
C LEU A 219 12.05 10.89 -16.14
N GLU A 220 13.07 10.02 -16.14
CA GLU A 220 12.98 8.71 -16.75
C GLU A 220 11.79 7.93 -16.15
N GLN A 221 11.07 7.18 -16.99
CA GLN A 221 9.77 6.60 -16.67
C GLN A 221 9.81 5.66 -15.45
N VAL A 222 10.84 4.82 -15.32
CA VAL A 222 10.98 3.91 -14.17
C VAL A 222 11.27 4.69 -12.89
N LEU A 223 12.12 5.71 -12.93
CA LEU A 223 12.39 6.59 -11.77
C LEU A 223 11.15 7.39 -11.36
N ALA A 224 10.45 7.99 -12.32
CA ALA A 224 9.21 8.73 -12.09
C ALA A 224 8.15 7.84 -11.44
N PHE A 225 7.97 6.63 -11.97
CA PHE A 225 7.04 5.65 -11.45
C PHE A 225 7.40 5.25 -10.02
N LYS A 226 8.65 4.91 -9.74
CA LYS A 226 9.10 4.51 -8.39
C LYS A 226 8.94 5.63 -7.37
N LEU A 227 9.30 6.87 -7.70
CA LEU A 227 9.11 8.00 -6.77
C LEU A 227 7.62 8.28 -6.52
N LYS A 228 6.78 8.15 -7.55
CA LYS A 228 5.31 8.26 -7.40
C LYS A 228 4.77 7.13 -6.53
N SER A 229 5.29 5.92 -6.69
CA SER A 229 4.88 4.74 -5.95
C SER A 229 5.29 4.77 -4.48
N MET A 230 6.36 5.51 -4.16
CA MET A 230 6.75 5.95 -2.81
C MET A 230 5.91 7.11 -2.26
N GLY A 231 4.98 7.66 -3.04
CA GLY A 231 4.19 8.82 -2.65
C GLY A 231 4.98 10.13 -2.56
N LEU A 232 6.26 10.17 -2.93
CA LEU A 232 7.13 11.35 -2.80
C LEU A 232 6.87 12.41 -3.88
N VAL A 233 6.38 11.98 -5.05
CA VAL A 233 6.05 12.87 -6.17
C VAL A 233 4.66 12.60 -6.72
N VAL A 234 4.07 13.63 -7.32
CA VAL A 234 2.90 13.51 -8.21
C VAL A 234 3.36 13.62 -9.65
N GLN A 235 2.81 12.77 -10.51
CA GLN A 235 3.10 12.76 -11.94
C GLN A 235 2.00 13.51 -12.69
N LEU A 236 2.42 14.48 -13.50
CA LEU A 236 1.59 15.24 -14.43
C LEU A 236 1.62 14.58 -15.83
N GLU A 237 0.98 15.21 -16.81
CA GLU A 237 1.09 14.78 -18.20
C GLU A 237 2.57 14.76 -18.66
N GLY A 238 2.98 13.69 -19.34
CA GLY A 238 4.29 13.60 -19.99
C GLY A 238 5.50 13.37 -19.08
N ASN A 239 5.47 12.41 -18.14
CA ASN A 239 6.58 12.08 -17.21
C ASN A 239 7.13 13.26 -16.39
N LEU A 240 6.44 14.39 -16.41
CA LEU A 240 6.72 15.55 -15.58
C LEU A 240 6.27 15.25 -14.15
N VAL A 241 7.14 15.52 -13.18
CA VAL A 241 6.84 15.27 -11.77
C VAL A 241 7.06 16.51 -10.91
N LEU A 242 6.32 16.58 -9.81
CA LEU A 242 6.46 17.58 -8.74
C LEU A 242 6.50 16.86 -7.38
N PRO A 243 7.10 17.45 -6.33
CA PRO A 243 6.95 16.93 -4.97
C PRO A 243 5.46 16.80 -4.63
N SER A 244 5.04 15.71 -4.01
CA SER A 244 3.63 15.45 -3.72
C SER A 244 3.04 16.40 -2.67
N CYS A 245 3.89 16.97 -1.80
CA CYS A 245 3.48 17.94 -0.80
C CYS A 245 4.63 18.86 -0.34
N ASP A 246 4.29 20.01 0.25
CA ASP A 246 5.29 20.96 0.76
C ASP A 246 6.10 20.40 1.94
N LEU A 247 5.57 19.44 2.70
CA LEU A 247 6.30 18.78 3.80
C LEU A 247 7.56 18.09 3.27
N TYR A 248 7.40 17.24 2.26
CA TYR A 248 8.53 16.53 1.64
C TYR A 248 9.50 17.52 1.01
N ARG A 249 8.98 18.54 0.32
CA ARG A 249 9.82 19.58 -0.25
C ARG A 249 10.70 20.24 0.81
N ARG A 250 10.13 20.70 1.92
CA ARG A 250 10.87 21.40 2.98
C ARG A 250 11.89 20.49 3.66
N TYR A 251 11.47 19.29 4.07
CA TYR A 251 12.32 18.36 4.80
C TYR A 251 13.51 17.90 3.95
N PHE A 252 13.25 17.32 2.77
CA PHE A 252 14.32 16.75 1.95
C PHE A 252 15.22 17.81 1.32
N TYR A 253 14.71 19.02 1.06
CA TYR A 253 15.57 20.13 0.63
C TYR A 253 16.57 20.52 1.71
N SER A 254 16.14 20.64 2.97
CA SER A 254 17.05 20.91 4.10
C SER A 254 18.08 19.77 4.27
N VAL A 255 17.62 18.52 4.27
CA VAL A 255 18.49 17.34 4.46
C VAL A 255 19.51 17.16 3.33
N PHE A 256 19.13 17.40 2.07
CA PHE A 256 20.02 17.16 0.93
C PHE A 256 20.92 18.35 0.59
N PHE A 257 20.50 19.59 0.90
CA PHE A 257 21.24 20.79 0.51
C PHE A 257 21.78 21.60 1.70
N GLY A 258 21.52 21.19 2.94
CA GLY A 258 22.16 21.73 4.14
C GLY A 258 21.75 23.16 4.50
N ILE A 259 20.47 23.51 4.34
CA ILE A 259 19.88 24.80 4.75
C ILE A 259 18.99 24.62 5.97
#